data_AF-A0A4C1V273-F1
#
_entry.id   AF-A0A4C1V273-F1
#
_cell.length_a   1.000
_cell.length_b   1.000
_cell.length_c   1.000
_cell.angle_alpha   90.00
_cell.angle_beta   90.00
_cell.angle_gamma   90.00
#
_symmetry.space_group_name_H-M   'P 1'
#
loop_
_entity.id
_entity.type
_entity.pdbx_description
1 polymer ?
#
loop_
_entity_poly.entity_id
_entity_poly.type
_entity_poly.pdbx_seq_one_letter_code
_entity_poly.pdbx_strand_id
1 'polypeptide(L)'
;MLTSLEESSIIYIDNAPYRSRQINKMPTQANRKYEIINWLRDNGEEVDDSLLKVELLKILKTKMQPKRYVIDEMAAEHRHTVLRILPYHCQYNAIELIWAQVKGYTARNNTTPFATK
;
A
#
# COMPACT_ATOMS: atom_id res chain seq x y z
N MET A 1 -10.70 -9.29 -14.45
CA MET A 1 -11.34 -8.24 -13.63
C MET A 1 -10.91 -6.86 -14.09
N LEU A 2 -9.60 -6.56 -14.17
CA LEU A 2 -9.14 -5.31 -14.83
C LEU A 2 -9.54 -5.29 -16.32
N THR A 3 -9.33 -6.40 -17.02
CA THR A 3 -9.77 -6.60 -18.42
C THR A 3 -11.28 -6.53 -18.66
N SER A 4 -12.09 -6.51 -17.60
CA SER A 4 -13.55 -6.46 -17.67
C SER A 4 -14.10 -5.05 -17.49
N LEU A 5 -13.25 -4.09 -17.15
CA LEU A 5 -13.59 -2.69 -17.01
C LEU A 5 -13.46 -1.98 -18.35
N GLU A 6 -14.23 -0.92 -18.55
CA GLU A 6 -14.03 -0.02 -19.69
C GLU A 6 -12.66 0.67 -19.57
N GLU A 7 -11.96 0.79 -20.70
CA GLU A 7 -10.64 1.43 -20.75
C GLU A 7 -10.71 2.88 -20.23
N SER A 8 -9.65 3.36 -19.58
CA SER A 8 -9.63 4.68 -18.92
C SER A 8 -10.51 4.82 -17.66
N SER A 9 -10.97 3.70 -17.09
CA SER A 9 -11.64 3.70 -15.78
C SER A 9 -10.77 4.22 -14.63
N ILE A 10 -11.43 4.87 -13.68
CA ILE A 10 -10.85 5.27 -12.38
C ILE A 10 -11.25 4.24 -11.33
N ILE A 11 -10.25 3.64 -10.67
CA ILE A 11 -10.43 2.64 -9.62
C ILE A 11 -10.19 3.31 -8.27
N TYR A 12 -11.24 3.40 -7.46
CA TYR A 12 -11.14 3.91 -6.10
C TYR A 12 -10.77 2.79 -5.13
N ILE A 13 -9.70 3.01 -4.35
CA ILE A 13 -9.19 2.04 -3.37
C ILE A 13 -9.01 2.72 -2.00
N ASP A 14 -9.30 1.97 -0.93
CA ASP A 14 -9.02 2.40 0.43
C ASP A 14 -7.52 2.50 0.70
N ASN A 15 -7.07 3.56 1.38
CA ASN A 15 -5.67 3.71 1.75
C ASN A 15 -5.32 2.86 2.98
N ALA A 16 -5.28 1.56 2.76
CA ALA A 16 -4.88 0.55 3.73
C ALA A 16 -3.42 0.12 3.46
N PRO A 17 -2.48 0.33 4.41
CA PRO A 17 -1.08 -0.02 4.20
C PRO A 17 -0.85 -1.50 3.82
N TYR A 18 -1.65 -2.41 4.38
CA TYR A 18 -1.55 -3.84 4.14
C TYR A 18 -2.03 -4.26 2.73
N ARG A 19 -2.81 -3.43 2.03
CA ARG A 19 -3.29 -3.68 0.66
C ARG A 19 -2.37 -3.08 -0.40
N SER A 20 -1.47 -2.18 0.00
CA SER A 20 -0.62 -1.42 -0.92
C SER A 20 0.82 -1.93 -0.87
N ARG A 21 1.09 -3.05 -1.58
CA ARG A 21 2.46 -3.56 -1.72
C ARG A 21 3.29 -2.58 -2.56
N GLN A 22 4.29 -1.98 -1.92
CA GLN A 22 5.21 -1.05 -2.59
C GLN A 22 6.22 -1.82 -3.46
N ILE A 23 6.43 -1.35 -4.68
CA ILE A 23 7.50 -1.80 -5.57
C ILE A 23 8.81 -1.16 -5.11
N ASN A 24 9.88 -1.96 -5.09
CA ASN A 24 11.22 -1.48 -4.75
C ASN A 24 11.23 -0.66 -3.44
N LYS A 25 10.63 -1.23 -2.38
CA LYS A 25 10.44 -0.54 -1.11
C LYS A 25 11.79 -0.11 -0.52
N MET A 26 11.94 1.19 -0.32
CA MET A 26 13.14 1.75 0.30
C MET A 26 13.35 1.15 1.71
N PRO A 27 14.57 0.71 2.04
CA PRO A 27 14.89 0.19 3.37
C PRO A 27 14.84 1.30 4.43
N THR A 28 14.70 0.88 5.68
CA THR A 28 14.53 1.75 6.86
C THR A 28 15.61 1.46 7.89
N GLN A 29 15.61 2.22 9.00
CA GLN A 29 16.50 1.97 10.14
C GLN A 29 16.36 0.57 10.74
N ALA A 30 15.23 -0.11 10.54
CA ALA A 30 15.01 -1.48 10.99
C ALA A 30 15.79 -2.52 10.14
N ASN A 31 16.15 -2.18 8.90
CA ASN A 31 16.84 -3.09 7.99
C ASN A 31 18.31 -3.31 8.37
N ARG A 32 18.87 -4.45 7.96
CA ARG A 32 20.28 -4.77 8.19
C ARG A 32 21.17 -3.91 7.27
N LYS A 33 22.43 -3.67 7.66
CA LYS A 33 23.37 -2.84 6.88
C LYS A 33 23.52 -3.36 5.45
N TYR A 34 23.70 -4.67 5.26
CA TYR A 34 23.84 -5.25 3.93
C TYR A 34 22.58 -5.08 3.05
N GLU A 35 21.39 -5.12 3.64
CA GLU A 35 20.13 -4.92 2.90
C GLU A 35 20.06 -3.49 2.34
N ILE A 36 20.51 -2.52 3.13
CA ILE A 36 20.60 -1.12 2.71
C ILE A 36 21.60 -0.96 1.56
N ILE A 37 22.77 -1.58 1.68
CA ILE A 37 23.83 -1.53 0.64
C ILE A 37 23.33 -2.18 -0.65
N ASN A 38 22.78 -3.39 -0.58
CA ASN A 38 22.25 -4.09 -1.74
C ASN A 38 21.17 -3.26 -2.44
N TRP A 39 20.23 -2.70 -1.67
CA TRP A 39 19.19 -1.85 -2.25
C TRP A 39 19.77 -0.62 -2.95
N LEU A 40 20.77 0.05 -2.35
CA LEU A 40 21.41 1.20 -2.98
C LEU A 40 22.09 0.82 -4.30
N ARG A 41 22.81 -0.31 -4.33
CA ARG A 41 23.46 -0.84 -5.54
C ARG A 41 22.45 -1.25 -6.62
N ASP A 42 21.37 -1.92 -6.24
CA ASP A 42 20.28 -2.30 -7.15
C ASP A 42 19.59 -1.07 -7.77
N ASN A 43 19.69 0.09 -7.11
CA ASN A 43 19.20 1.38 -7.59
C ASN A 43 20.27 2.23 -8.28
N GLY A 44 21.44 1.65 -8.59
CA GLY A 44 22.51 2.29 -9.35
C GLY A 44 23.48 3.16 -8.55
N GLU A 45 23.47 3.07 -7.21
CA GLU A 45 24.40 3.81 -6.37
C GLU A 45 25.66 2.99 -6.07
N GLU A 46 26.83 3.59 -6.29
CA GLU A 46 28.09 3.02 -5.82
C GLU A 46 28.28 3.35 -4.34
N VAL A 47 28.37 2.30 -3.52
CA VAL A 47 28.42 2.41 -2.06
C VAL A 47 29.60 1.62 -1.53
N ASP A 48 30.41 2.29 -0.71
CA ASP A 48 31.50 1.68 0.05
C ASP A 48 30.94 0.88 1.25
N ASP A 49 31.36 -0.38 1.35
CA ASP A 49 30.99 -1.30 2.43
C ASP A 49 31.52 -0.87 3.80
N SER A 50 32.53 0.02 3.84
CA SER A 50 33.10 0.56 5.09
C SER A 50 32.14 1.50 5.82
N LEU A 51 31.23 2.16 5.08
CA LEU A 51 30.35 3.21 5.61
C LEU A 51 29.50 2.75 6.79
N LEU A 52 29.32 3.62 7.78
CA LEU A 52 28.45 3.35 8.91
C LEU A 52 26.99 3.32 8.45
N LYS A 53 26.16 2.52 9.13
CA LYS A 53 24.72 2.44 8.83
C LYS A 53 24.04 3.81 8.85
N VAL A 54 24.50 4.73 9.71
CA VAL A 54 24.00 6.10 9.79
C VAL A 54 24.31 6.91 8.53
N GLU A 55 25.48 6.71 7.92
CA GLU A 55 25.88 7.39 6.68
C GLU A 55 25.08 6.86 5.49
N LEU A 56 24.91 5.53 5.42
CA LEU A 56 24.05 4.90 4.42
C LEU A 56 22.61 5.41 4.47
N LEU A 57 22.08 5.61 5.69
CA LEU A 57 20.73 6.18 5.88
C LEU A 57 20.64 7.65 5.45
N LYS A 58 21.73 8.42 5.52
CA LYS A 58 21.77 9.79 4.98
C LYS A 58 21.73 9.76 3.45
N ILE A 59 22.46 8.85 2.82
CA ILE A 59 22.42 8.64 1.36
C ILE A 59 21.01 8.21 0.93
N LEU A 60 20.37 7.27 1.63
CA LEU A 60 18.99 6.87 1.33
C LEU A 60 18.02 8.06 1.33
N LYS A 61 18.17 9.00 2.29
CA LYS A 61 17.30 10.19 2.36
C LYS A 61 17.46 11.13 1.16
N THR A 62 18.68 11.26 0.59
CA THR A 62 18.88 12.10 -0.59
C THR A 62 18.32 11.45 -1.86
N LYS A 63 18.10 10.14 -1.84
CA LYS A 63 17.58 9.33 -2.95
C LYS A 63 16.10 8.96 -2.79
N MET A 64 15.34 9.73 -2.00
CA MET A 64 13.94 9.45 -1.75
C MET A 64 13.13 9.52 -3.05
N GLN A 65 12.58 8.39 -3.48
CA GLN A 65 11.71 8.30 -4.64
C GLN A 65 10.22 8.29 -4.25
N PRO A 66 9.32 8.75 -5.13
CA PRO A 66 7.89 8.58 -4.93
C PRO A 66 7.55 7.08 -4.83
N LYS A 67 6.62 6.74 -3.93
CA LYS A 67 6.21 5.36 -3.73
C LYS A 67 5.43 4.88 -4.94
N ARG A 68 5.87 3.77 -5.52
CA ARG A 68 5.14 3.02 -6.55
C ARG A 68 4.53 1.76 -5.95
N TYR A 69 3.34 1.39 -6.39
CA TYR A 69 2.62 0.25 -5.83
C TYR A 69 2.25 -0.74 -6.93
N VAL A 70 2.30 -2.03 -6.62
CA VAL A 70 2.04 -3.11 -7.58
C VAL A 70 0.67 -2.96 -8.26
N ILE A 71 -0.36 -2.62 -7.48
CA ILE A 71 -1.73 -2.45 -7.99
C ILE A 71 -1.81 -1.28 -8.97
N ASP A 72 -1.06 -0.21 -8.73
CA ASP A 72 -1.10 1.00 -9.57
C ASP A 72 -0.49 0.71 -10.95
N GLU A 73 0.63 -0.01 -10.98
CA GLU A 73 1.25 -0.43 -12.23
C GLU A 73 0.36 -1.42 -13.00
N MET A 74 -0.22 -2.41 -12.30
CA MET A 74 -1.14 -3.36 -12.92
C MET A 74 -2.37 -2.67 -13.53
N ALA A 75 -2.91 -1.65 -12.85
CA ALA A 75 -4.02 -0.85 -13.37
C ALA A 75 -3.58 0.01 -14.57
N ALA A 76 -2.41 0.65 -14.47
CA ALA A 76 -1.87 1.48 -15.54
C ALA A 76 -1.58 0.69 -16.83
N GLU A 77 -1.10 -0.56 -16.71
CA GLU A 77 -0.93 -1.50 -17.84
C GLU A 77 -2.24 -1.74 -18.62
N HIS A 78 -3.38 -1.66 -17.92
CA HIS A 78 -4.72 -1.79 -18.50
C HIS A 78 -5.38 -0.43 -18.81
N ARG A 79 -4.59 0.65 -18.83
CA ARG A 79 -5.05 2.03 -19.02
C ARG A 79 -6.10 2.45 -17.98
N HIS A 80 -5.94 2.03 -16.74
CA HIS A 80 -6.76 2.49 -15.61
C HIS A 80 -5.94 3.34 -14.64
N THR A 81 -6.62 4.23 -13.93
CA THR A 81 -5.99 5.07 -12.90
C THR A 81 -6.48 4.65 -11.53
N VAL A 82 -5.57 4.44 -10.58
CA VAL A 82 -5.92 4.17 -9.18
C VAL A 82 -5.93 5.48 -8.39
N LEU A 83 -7.03 5.74 -7.68
CA LEU A 83 -7.13 6.82 -6.69
C LEU A 83 -7.30 6.24 -5.29
N ARG A 84 -6.42 6.65 -4.38
CA ARG A 84 -6.48 6.27 -2.96
C ARG A 84 -7.20 7.33 -2.16
N ILE A 85 -8.21 6.91 -1.40
CA ILE A 85 -8.93 7.78 -0.46
C ILE A 85 -7.99 8.15 0.70
N LEU A 86 -8.12 9.36 1.25
CA LEU A 86 -7.34 9.75 2.43
C LEU A 86 -7.58 8.77 3.61
N PRO A 87 -6.55 8.45 4.41
CA PRO A 87 -6.72 7.63 5.60
C PRO A 87 -7.82 8.19 6.51
N TYR A 88 -8.61 7.30 7.12
CA TYR A 88 -9.68 7.66 8.07
C TYR A 88 -10.88 8.43 7.49
N HIS A 89 -11.00 8.54 6.16
CA HIS A 89 -12.20 9.11 5.52
C HIS A 89 -13.11 8.03 4.95
N CYS A 90 -13.57 7.12 5.81
CA CYS A 90 -14.43 5.99 5.41
C CYS A 90 -15.78 6.43 4.82
N GLN A 91 -16.24 7.66 5.08
CA GLN A 91 -17.45 8.22 4.46
C GLN A 91 -17.37 8.29 2.93
N TYR A 92 -16.17 8.32 2.36
CA TYR A 92 -15.96 8.32 0.91
C TYR A 92 -15.77 6.90 0.34
N ASN A 93 -15.80 5.87 1.19
CA ASN A 93 -15.69 4.49 0.77
C ASN A 93 -17.06 3.81 0.80
N ALA A 94 -17.73 3.75 -0.36
CA ALA A 94 -19.09 3.22 -0.47
C ALA A 94 -19.23 1.80 0.12
N ILE A 95 -18.18 0.97 0.05
CA ILE A 95 -18.21 -0.38 0.61
C ILE A 95 -18.34 -0.37 2.14
N GLU A 96 -17.74 0.60 2.83
CA GLU A 96 -17.82 0.71 4.28
C GLU A 96 -19.25 1.10 4.71
N LEU A 97 -19.89 1.98 3.95
CA LEU A 97 -21.26 2.42 4.22
C LEU A 97 -22.26 1.27 4.07
N ILE A 98 -22.22 0.54 2.95
CA ILE A 98 -23.13 -0.61 2.76
C ILE A 98 -22.82 -1.73 3.77
N TRP A 99 -21.54 -1.95 4.09
CA TRP A 99 -21.15 -2.93 5.09
C TRP A 99 -21.70 -2.57 6.48
N ALA A 100 -21.61 -1.30 6.88
CA ALA A 100 -22.15 -0.82 8.15
C ALA A 100 -23.68 -0.99 8.22
N GLN A 101 -24.39 -0.70 7.13
CA GLN A 101 -25.83 -0.91 7.03
C GLN A 101 -26.19 -2.39 7.18
N VAL A 102 -25.52 -3.29 6.45
CA VAL A 102 -25.75 -4.73 6.52
C VAL A 102 -25.45 -5.26 7.92
N LYS A 103 -24.29 -4.93 8.51
CA LYS A 103 -23.95 -5.29 9.89
C LYS A 103 -25.02 -4.83 10.88
N GLY A 104 -25.47 -3.58 10.76
CA GLY A 104 -26.50 -3.02 11.62
C GLY A 104 -27.85 -3.75 11.48
N TYR A 105 -28.23 -4.09 10.25
CA TYR A 105 -29.42 -4.91 9.99
C TYR A 105 -29.28 -6.30 10.63
N THR A 106 -28.18 -6.99 10.38
CA THR A 106 -27.93 -8.32 10.97
C THR A 106 -27.95 -8.26 12.49
N ALA A 107 -27.30 -7.26 13.11
CA ALA A 107 -27.27 -7.12 14.56
C ALA A 107 -28.67 -6.93 15.17
N ARG A 108 -29.54 -6.12 14.53
CA ARG A 108 -30.93 -5.90 14.99
C ARG A 108 -31.83 -7.11 14.83
N ASN A 109 -31.57 -7.94 13.81
CA ASN A 109 -32.38 -9.12 13.50
C ASN A 109 -31.74 -10.43 14.00
N ASN A 110 -30.61 -10.35 14.71
CA ASN A 110 -29.96 -11.53 15.28
C ASN A 110 -30.74 -11.98 16.52
N THR A 111 -31.63 -12.96 16.33
CA THR A 111 -32.46 -13.56 17.38
C THR A 111 -31.76 -14.70 18.11
N THR A 112 -30.58 -15.12 17.66
CA THR A 112 -29.81 -16.18 18.30
C THR A 112 -28.79 -15.58 19.28
N PRO A 113 -28.79 -16.00 20.57
CA PRO A 113 -27.75 -15.59 21.50
C PRO A 113 -26.40 -16.13 21.03
N PHE A 114 -25.32 -15.40 21.33
CA PHE A 114 -23.97 -15.90 21.10
C PHE A 114 -23.80 -17.21 21.87
N ALA A 115 -23.43 -18.28 21.18
CA ALA A 115 -23.02 -19.51 21.84
C ALA A 115 -21.76 -19.19 22.66
N THR A 116 -21.90 -19.12 23.98
CA THR A 116 -20.77 -19.11 24.91
C THR A 116 -19.98 -20.39 24.70
N LYS A 117 -18.70 -20.24 24.34
CA LYS A 117 -17.72 -21.33 24.31
C LYS A 117 -17.43 -21.86 25.71
#